data_AF-A0A8S2D3N2-F1
#
_entry.id   AF-A0A8S2D3N2-F1
#
_cell.length_a   1.000
_cell.length_b   1.000
_cell.length_c   1.000
_cell.angle_alpha   90.00
_cell.angle_beta   90.00
_cell.angle_gamma   90.00
#
_symmetry.space_group_name_H-M   'P 1'
#
loop_
_entity.id
_entity.type
_entity.pdbx_description
1 polymer ?
#
loop_
_entity_poly.entity_id
_entity_poly.type
_entity_poly.pdbx_seq_one_letter_code
_entity_poly.pdbx_strand_id
1 'polypeptide(L)'
;MKNPGISCGKLLCLKFSLETLMTEPIIFDITINFSTLESDIFPLIHKIRPQWSLSNTQFKLFPEGNTNIIIGLFQIDPYSKQIINESDGLIIKLFGQNSDLFIDRQIELNTLKELSKYDLSNKIFCQFHNGLIYSYRPGEACTREQIADKHISKLIAKKLAQYHLLLLEKITNEQNPKSYLIPTMKKFLNLLNDDS
;
A
#
# COMPACT_ATOMS: atom_id res chain seq x y z
N MET A 1 53.20 -7.40 -7.16
CA MET A 1 53.27 -6.58 -8.39
C MET A 1 51.89 -6.59 -9.05
N LYS A 2 51.31 -5.38 -9.20
CA LYS A 2 50.32 -4.89 -10.18
C LYS A 2 49.16 -5.79 -10.65
N ASN A 3 47.94 -5.33 -10.33
CA ASN A 3 46.73 -5.41 -11.17
C ASN A 3 47.00 -4.84 -12.58
N PRO A 4 46.26 -5.32 -13.60
CA PRO A 4 45.05 -4.60 -14.05
C PRO A 4 43.87 -5.58 -14.24
N GLY A 5 42.64 -5.27 -13.85
CA GLY A 5 41.83 -4.25 -14.51
C GLY A 5 40.99 -4.89 -15.63
N ILE A 6 39.92 -5.61 -15.28
CA ILE A 6 38.82 -5.90 -16.21
C ILE A 6 37.55 -5.33 -15.61
N SER A 7 37.18 -4.21 -16.23
CA SER A 7 35.95 -3.47 -16.10
C SER A 7 34.86 -4.09 -16.97
N CYS A 8 33.62 -3.77 -16.60
CA CYS A 8 32.46 -3.65 -17.48
C CYS A 8 31.52 -4.86 -17.59
N GLY A 9 30.28 -4.61 -17.19
CA GLY A 9 29.13 -5.13 -17.93
C GLY A 9 28.47 -6.38 -17.40
N LYS A 10 28.19 -6.47 -16.09
CA LYS A 10 27.03 -7.28 -15.68
C LYS A 10 25.80 -6.54 -16.20
N LEU A 11 25.29 -7.00 -17.35
CA LEU A 11 23.98 -6.65 -17.87
C LEU A 11 22.97 -6.83 -16.73
N LEU A 12 22.58 -5.72 -16.09
CA LEU A 12 21.26 -5.60 -15.51
C LEU A 12 20.31 -5.67 -16.70
N CYS A 13 19.86 -6.89 -17.00
CA CYS A 13 18.67 -7.11 -17.77
C CYS A 13 17.54 -6.48 -16.97
N LEU A 14 17.31 -5.19 -17.20
CA LEU A 14 16.11 -4.49 -16.79
C LEU A 14 14.97 -5.21 -17.49
N LYS A 15 14.37 -6.18 -16.81
CA LYS A 15 12.98 -6.56 -17.07
C LYS A 15 12.18 -5.29 -16.83
N PHE A 16 11.99 -4.50 -17.88
CA PHE A 16 10.98 -3.45 -17.93
C PHE A 16 9.63 -4.17 -17.88
N SER A 17 9.20 -4.55 -16.68
CA SER A 17 7.82 -4.90 -16.44
C SER A 17 7.00 -3.60 -16.52
N LEU A 18 5.75 -3.68 -16.95
CA LEU A 18 4.79 -2.57 -16.93
C LEU A 18 4.68 -1.87 -15.55
N GLU A 19 5.25 -2.47 -14.50
CA GLU A 19 5.34 -1.93 -13.14
C GLU A 19 6.22 -0.68 -13.05
N THR A 20 7.12 -0.42 -14.01
CA THR A 20 7.91 0.82 -14.01
C THR A 20 7.13 2.02 -14.58
N LEU A 21 6.02 1.81 -15.30
CA LEU A 21 5.37 2.85 -16.11
C LEU A 21 4.20 3.58 -15.43
N MET A 22 3.70 3.09 -14.29
CA MET A 22 2.63 3.79 -13.57
C MET A 22 3.22 4.60 -12.43
N THR A 23 3.50 5.89 -12.69
CA THR A 23 3.87 6.87 -11.67
C THR A 23 2.65 7.37 -10.90
N GLU A 24 1.46 7.31 -11.51
CA GLU A 24 0.18 7.70 -10.93
C GLU A 24 -0.82 6.53 -10.94
N PRO A 25 -1.62 6.35 -9.88
CA PRO A 25 -2.64 5.32 -9.82
C PRO A 25 -3.79 5.65 -10.77
N ILE A 26 -4.39 4.59 -11.31
CA ILE A 26 -5.59 4.69 -12.15
C ILE A 26 -6.77 5.07 -11.25
N ILE A 27 -7.51 6.10 -11.62
CA ILE A 27 -8.74 6.48 -10.93
C ILE A 27 -9.92 5.79 -11.63
N PHE A 28 -10.70 5.05 -10.86
CA PHE A 28 -11.96 4.45 -11.31
C PHE A 28 -13.13 5.14 -10.60
N ASP A 29 -14.08 5.61 -11.38
CA ASP A 29 -15.30 6.25 -10.91
C ASP A 29 -16.35 5.18 -10.58
N ILE A 30 -16.05 4.34 -9.58
CA ILE A 30 -16.91 3.23 -9.15
C ILE A 30 -16.92 3.08 -7.63
N THR A 31 -17.96 2.42 -7.13
CA THR A 31 -18.06 1.95 -5.74
C THR A 31 -18.15 0.43 -5.74
N ILE A 32 -17.30 -0.24 -4.97
CA ILE A 32 -17.26 -1.69 -4.89
C ILE A 32 -18.17 -2.17 -3.76
N ASN A 33 -19.10 -3.08 -4.07
CA ASN A 33 -19.89 -3.73 -3.03
C ASN A 33 -19.22 -5.04 -2.61
N PHE A 34 -19.19 -5.31 -1.31
CA PHE A 34 -18.62 -6.54 -0.78
C PHE A 34 -19.37 -7.79 -1.27
N SER A 35 -20.70 -7.71 -1.48
CA SER A 35 -21.50 -8.85 -1.98
C SER A 35 -21.19 -9.23 -3.43
N THR A 36 -20.66 -8.31 -4.23
CA THR A 36 -20.31 -8.49 -5.65
C THR A 36 -18.81 -8.27 -5.90
N LEU A 37 -18.00 -8.36 -4.84
CA LEU A 37 -16.57 -8.01 -4.85
C LEU A 37 -15.81 -8.68 -5.99
N GLU A 38 -15.98 -10.00 -6.15
CA GLU A 38 -15.26 -10.76 -7.16
C GLU A 38 -15.58 -10.24 -8.57
N SER A 39 -16.86 -10.11 -8.94
CA SER A 39 -17.24 -9.62 -10.27
C SER A 39 -16.79 -8.19 -10.53
N ASP A 40 -16.90 -7.32 -9.52
CA ASP A 40 -16.66 -5.89 -9.67
C ASP A 40 -15.17 -5.57 -9.78
N ILE A 41 -14.30 -6.38 -9.16
CA ILE A 41 -12.86 -6.12 -9.13
C ILE A 41 -12.12 -6.65 -10.36
N PHE A 42 -12.61 -7.68 -11.06
CA PHE A 42 -11.88 -8.26 -12.20
C PHE A 42 -11.58 -7.29 -13.34
N PRO A 43 -12.49 -6.38 -13.74
CA PRO A 43 -12.17 -5.35 -14.73
C PRO A 43 -10.99 -4.45 -14.30
N LEU A 44 -10.81 -4.25 -12.99
CA LEU A 44 -9.73 -3.45 -12.43
C LEU A 44 -8.43 -4.26 -12.41
N ILE A 45 -8.49 -5.50 -11.93
CA ILE A 45 -7.35 -6.42 -11.93
C ILE A 45 -6.82 -6.60 -13.34
N HIS A 46 -7.68 -6.80 -14.34
CA HIS A 46 -7.26 -7.02 -15.73
C HIS A 46 -6.48 -5.83 -16.31
N LYS A 47 -6.76 -4.60 -15.85
CA LYS A 47 -5.97 -3.42 -16.23
C LYS A 47 -4.58 -3.38 -15.58
N ILE A 48 -4.43 -3.96 -14.38
CA ILE A 48 -3.17 -3.96 -13.60
C ILE A 48 -2.31 -5.20 -13.94
N ARG A 49 -2.98 -6.34 -14.15
CA ARG A 49 -2.45 -7.68 -14.40
C ARG A 49 -3.28 -8.35 -15.50
N PRO A 50 -3.03 -8.08 -16.79
CA PRO A 50 -3.83 -8.61 -17.90
C PRO A 50 -3.91 -10.14 -17.97
N GLN A 51 -2.90 -10.84 -17.42
CA GLN A 51 -2.83 -12.29 -17.37
C GLN A 51 -3.66 -12.93 -16.23
N TRP A 52 -4.25 -12.12 -15.34
CA TRP A 52 -5.08 -12.60 -14.24
C TRP A 52 -6.55 -12.67 -14.65
N SER A 53 -7.24 -13.67 -14.13
CA SER A 53 -8.63 -14.04 -14.43
C SER A 53 -9.27 -14.73 -13.22
N LEU A 54 -10.59 -14.88 -13.24
CA LEU A 54 -11.34 -15.58 -12.18
C LEU A 54 -10.80 -16.98 -11.89
N SER A 55 -10.39 -17.72 -12.92
CA SER A 55 -9.98 -19.12 -12.78
C SER A 55 -8.57 -19.32 -12.23
N ASN A 56 -7.72 -18.28 -12.29
CA ASN A 56 -6.32 -18.32 -11.87
C ASN A 56 -5.97 -17.27 -10.79
N THR A 57 -6.98 -16.73 -10.10
CA THR A 57 -6.79 -15.78 -9.00
C THR A 57 -7.41 -16.32 -7.73
N GLN A 58 -6.65 -16.32 -6.64
CA GLN A 58 -7.11 -16.67 -5.32
C GLN A 58 -7.38 -15.40 -4.49
N PHE A 59 -8.53 -15.37 -3.85
CA PHE A 59 -8.91 -14.33 -2.88
C PHE A 59 -8.58 -14.80 -1.46
N LYS A 60 -7.97 -13.91 -0.67
CA LYS A 60 -7.64 -14.15 0.74
C LYS A 60 -8.14 -12.98 1.57
N LEU A 61 -9.15 -13.20 2.38
CA LEU A 61 -9.63 -12.19 3.33
C LEU A 61 -8.66 -12.09 4.51
N PHE A 62 -8.24 -10.88 4.85
CA PHE A 62 -7.49 -10.59 6.07
C PHE A 62 -8.44 -9.97 7.10
N PRO A 63 -8.88 -10.71 8.13
CA PRO A 63 -9.86 -10.22 9.10
C PRO A 63 -9.29 -9.20 10.10
N GLU A 64 -8.08 -8.70 9.88
CA GLU A 64 -7.40 -7.80 10.81
C GLU A 64 -7.90 -6.35 10.66
N GLY A 65 -8.85 -5.96 11.51
CA GLY A 65 -9.25 -4.57 11.70
C GLY A 65 -10.77 -4.36 11.74
N ASN A 66 -11.23 -3.43 12.58
CA ASN A 66 -12.65 -3.08 12.69
C ASN A 66 -13.11 -2.06 11.63
N THR A 67 -12.18 -1.37 10.97
CA THR A 67 -12.46 -0.14 10.21
C THR A 67 -12.24 -0.28 8.70
N ASN A 68 -11.52 -1.31 8.22
CA ASN A 68 -11.28 -1.54 6.80
C ASN A 68 -11.37 -3.03 6.50
N ILE A 69 -11.91 -3.38 5.33
CA ILE A 69 -11.86 -4.75 4.82
C ILE A 69 -10.65 -4.86 3.90
N ILE A 70 -9.77 -5.82 4.18
CA ILE A 70 -8.54 -6.05 3.42
C ILE A 70 -8.62 -7.42 2.75
N ILE A 71 -8.49 -7.44 1.43
CA ILE A 71 -8.50 -8.68 0.63
C ILE A 71 -7.20 -8.76 -0.18
N GLY A 72 -6.51 -9.88 -0.07
CA GLY A 72 -5.39 -10.24 -0.93
C GLY A 72 -5.85 -10.99 -2.18
N LEU A 73 -5.19 -10.70 -3.30
CA LEU A 73 -5.37 -11.37 -4.57
C LEU A 73 -4.02 -11.94 -5.00
N PHE A 74 -4.00 -13.23 -5.32
CA PHE A 74 -2.77 -13.92 -5.70
C PHE A 74 -3.00 -14.76 -6.95
N GLN A 75 -2.06 -14.70 -7.89
CA GLN A 75 -2.09 -15.58 -9.06
C GLN A 75 -1.77 -17.00 -8.63
N ILE A 76 -2.62 -17.94 -9.04
CA ILE A 76 -2.43 -19.37 -8.78
C ILE A 76 -2.22 -20.15 -10.07
N ASP A 77 -1.47 -21.22 -9.97
CA ASP A 77 -1.37 -22.21 -11.04
C ASP A 77 -2.72 -22.95 -11.15
N PRO A 78 -3.33 -23.02 -12.35
CA PRO A 78 -4.66 -23.62 -12.51
C PRO A 78 -4.76 -25.07 -12.06
N TYR A 79 -3.66 -25.84 -12.14
CA TYR A 79 -3.61 -27.27 -11.86
C TYR A 79 -3.28 -27.56 -10.40
N SER A 80 -2.16 -27.05 -9.91
CA SER A 80 -1.66 -27.28 -8.55
C SER A 80 -2.34 -26.41 -7.48
N LYS A 81 -3.06 -25.36 -7.90
CA LYS A 81 -3.70 -24.35 -7.02
C LYS A 81 -2.72 -23.63 -6.08
N GLN A 82 -1.43 -23.70 -6.35
CA GLN A 82 -0.41 -22.99 -5.58
C GLN A 82 -0.20 -21.58 -6.11
N ILE A 83 0.15 -20.66 -5.21
CA ILE A 83 0.52 -19.29 -5.57
C ILE A 83 1.80 -19.34 -6.42
N ILE A 84 1.75 -18.73 -7.60
CA ILE A 84 2.89 -18.73 -8.54
C ILE A 84 4.00 -17.81 -8.04
N ASN A 85 3.64 -16.60 -7.64
CA ASN A 85 4.54 -15.61 -7.08
C ASN A 85 3.77 -14.69 -6.12
N GLU A 86 4.09 -14.78 -4.83
CA GLU A 86 3.40 -14.01 -3.81
C GLU A 86 3.73 -12.51 -3.92
N SER A 87 4.92 -12.15 -4.41
CA SER A 87 5.35 -10.75 -4.55
C SER A 87 4.57 -9.98 -5.62
N ASP A 88 3.92 -10.68 -6.56
CA ASP A 88 3.05 -10.08 -7.57
C ASP A 88 1.62 -9.87 -7.04
N GLY A 89 1.36 -10.28 -5.79
CA GLY A 89 0.10 -10.14 -5.10
C GLY A 89 -0.43 -8.72 -5.11
N LEU A 90 -1.76 -8.58 -5.08
CA LEU A 90 -2.44 -7.30 -4.93
C LEU A 90 -3.24 -7.29 -3.62
N ILE A 91 -3.35 -6.12 -3.00
CA ILE A 91 -4.22 -5.90 -1.85
C ILE A 91 -5.31 -4.91 -2.24
N ILE A 92 -6.56 -5.32 -2.04
CA ILE A 92 -7.73 -4.45 -2.06
C ILE A 92 -7.97 -3.99 -0.62
N LYS A 93 -7.99 -2.67 -0.41
CA LYS A 93 -8.44 -2.06 0.84
C LYS A 93 -9.75 -1.35 0.57
N LEU A 94 -10.83 -1.86 1.15
CA LEU A 94 -12.13 -1.20 1.18
C LEU A 94 -12.27 -0.41 2.48
N PHE A 95 -12.69 0.85 2.35
CA PHE A 95 -12.93 1.73 3.49
C PHE A 95 -14.23 1.35 4.20
N GLY A 96 -14.18 1.18 5.52
CA GLY A 96 -15.37 0.92 6.33
C GLY A 96 -16.18 2.19 6.61
N GLN A 97 -17.43 2.00 7.04
CA GLN A 97 -18.34 3.09 7.41
C GLN A 97 -17.74 3.95 8.55
N ASN A 98 -18.01 5.25 8.54
CA ASN A 98 -17.61 6.24 9.57
C ASN A 98 -16.12 6.59 9.69
N SER A 99 -15.28 6.17 8.74
CA SER A 99 -13.85 6.50 8.73
C SER A 99 -13.54 7.89 8.14
N ASP A 100 -14.48 8.48 7.41
CA ASP A 100 -14.36 9.81 6.77
C ASP A 100 -14.43 10.96 7.79
N LEU A 101 -14.98 10.71 8.99
CA LEU A 101 -14.96 11.68 10.08
C LEU A 101 -13.53 11.95 10.58
N PHE A 102 -12.56 11.07 10.34
CA PHE A 102 -11.23 11.16 10.96
C PHE A 102 -10.06 11.16 9.95
N ILE A 103 -10.25 10.59 8.76
CA ILE A 103 -9.16 10.38 7.80
C ILE A 103 -9.42 11.18 6.52
N ASP A 104 -8.53 12.11 6.21
CA ASP A 104 -8.49 12.75 4.89
C ASP A 104 -7.90 11.77 3.87
N ARG A 105 -8.76 11.28 2.98
CA ARG A 105 -8.41 10.28 1.96
C ARG A 105 -7.44 10.80 0.91
N GLN A 106 -7.47 12.09 0.61
CA GLN A 106 -6.54 12.69 -0.35
C GLN A 106 -5.13 12.77 0.25
N ILE A 107 -5.03 13.17 1.52
CA ILE A 107 -3.75 13.18 2.24
C ILE A 107 -3.20 11.76 2.39
N GLU A 108 -4.04 10.78 2.75
CA GLU A 108 -3.63 9.36 2.84
C GLU A 108 -3.06 8.88 1.50
N LEU A 109 -3.78 9.11 0.41
CA LEU A 109 -3.34 8.71 -0.93
C LEU A 109 -2.02 9.39 -1.32
N ASN A 110 -1.91 10.71 -1.16
CA ASN A 110 -0.70 11.47 -1.50
C ASN A 110 0.49 11.01 -0.66
N THR A 111 0.27 10.73 0.63
CA THR A 111 1.30 10.19 1.53
C THR A 111 1.79 8.84 1.05
N LEU A 112 0.88 7.90 0.75
CA LEU A 112 1.23 6.58 0.24
C LEU A 112 1.97 6.65 -1.10
N LYS A 113 1.54 7.54 -2.01
CA LYS A 113 2.21 7.80 -3.29
C LYS A 113 3.63 8.28 -3.09
N GLU A 114 3.84 9.33 -2.30
CA GLU A 114 5.17 9.91 -2.10
C GLU A 114 6.10 8.91 -1.40
N LEU A 115 5.60 8.18 -0.39
CA LEU A 115 6.36 7.14 0.29
C LEU A 115 6.78 5.99 -0.64
N SER A 116 5.93 5.63 -1.60
CA SER A 116 6.23 4.54 -2.54
C SER A 116 7.44 4.85 -3.43
N LYS A 117 7.72 6.13 -3.73
CA LYS A 117 8.89 6.57 -4.50
C LYS A 117 10.22 6.26 -3.80
N TYR A 118 10.20 6.11 -2.48
CA TYR A 118 11.38 5.79 -1.66
C TYR A 118 11.33 4.37 -1.07
N ASP A 119 10.48 3.50 -1.61
CA ASP A 119 10.26 2.12 -1.11
C ASP A 119 9.79 2.08 0.36
N LEU A 120 9.22 3.17 0.87
CA LEU A 120 8.68 3.27 2.24
C LEU A 120 7.18 2.93 2.33
N SER A 121 6.51 2.74 1.20
CA SER A 121 5.12 2.30 1.13
C SER A 121 4.90 1.39 -0.05
N ASN A 122 3.81 0.63 0.00
CA ASN A 122 3.35 -0.20 -1.09
C ASN A 122 2.97 0.67 -2.29
N LYS A 123 3.18 0.12 -3.49
CA LYS A 123 2.86 0.82 -4.73
C LYS A 123 1.35 0.81 -4.93
N ILE A 124 0.75 2.00 -5.09
CA ILE A 124 -0.68 2.12 -5.40
C ILE A 124 -0.88 1.94 -6.90
N PHE A 125 -1.80 1.06 -7.27
CA PHE A 125 -2.16 0.81 -8.68
C PHE A 125 -3.44 1.54 -9.07
N CYS A 126 -4.44 1.56 -8.20
CA CYS A 126 -5.68 2.27 -8.48
C CYS A 126 -6.41 2.74 -7.24
N GLN A 127 -7.31 3.70 -7.46
CA GLN A 127 -8.22 4.26 -6.46
C GLN A 127 -9.64 4.23 -7.01
N PHE A 128 -10.60 3.98 -6.13
CA PHE A 128 -12.05 4.06 -6.39
C PHE A 128 -12.74 4.72 -5.19
N HIS A 129 -14.05 4.99 -5.25
CA HIS A 129 -14.73 5.84 -4.26
C HIS A 129 -14.59 5.36 -2.83
N ASN A 130 -14.66 4.03 -2.63
CA ASN A 130 -14.63 3.41 -1.31
C ASN A 130 -13.39 2.54 -1.08
N GLY A 131 -12.27 2.83 -1.74
CA GLY A 131 -11.04 2.08 -1.51
C GLY A 131 -9.93 2.27 -2.54
N LEU A 132 -8.92 1.40 -2.43
CA LEU A 132 -7.73 1.43 -3.29
C LEU A 132 -7.13 0.03 -3.46
N ILE A 133 -6.35 -0.16 -4.52
CA ILE A 133 -5.55 -1.38 -4.76
C ILE A 133 -4.07 -1.01 -4.75
N TYR A 134 -3.28 -1.77 -4.00
CA TYR A 134 -1.82 -1.62 -3.92
C TYR A 134 -1.09 -2.96 -3.97
N SER A 135 0.21 -2.93 -4.20
CA SER A 135 1.06 -4.11 -4.22
C SER A 135 1.05 -4.84 -2.88
N TYR A 136 0.97 -6.17 -2.89
CA TYR A 136 1.26 -6.97 -1.71
C TYR A 136 2.76 -6.88 -1.37
N ARG A 137 3.08 -6.92 -0.08
CA ARG A 137 4.46 -7.08 0.39
C ARG A 137 4.49 -8.29 1.31
N PRO A 138 5.23 -9.36 0.96
CA PRO A 138 5.31 -10.54 1.79
C PRO A 138 6.02 -10.20 3.10
N GLY A 139 5.46 -10.68 4.20
CA GLY A 139 5.96 -10.43 5.53
C GLY A 139 4.91 -10.71 6.60
N GLU A 140 5.36 -10.80 7.83
CA GLU A 140 4.53 -11.01 9.01
C GLU A 140 4.63 -9.80 9.94
N ALA A 141 3.53 -9.48 10.62
CA ALA A 141 3.54 -8.44 11.63
C ALA A 141 4.46 -8.85 12.80
N CYS A 142 5.29 -7.91 13.26
CA CYS A 142 6.13 -8.16 14.42
C CYS A 142 5.28 -8.32 15.68
N THR A 143 5.60 -9.30 16.52
CA THR A 143 5.00 -9.43 17.86
C THR A 143 5.56 -8.37 18.80
N ARG A 144 4.89 -8.16 19.95
CA ARG A 144 5.33 -7.22 20.98
C ARG A 144 6.75 -7.53 21.46
N GLU A 145 7.06 -8.82 21.62
CA GLU A 145 8.36 -9.31 22.08
C GLU A 145 9.44 -9.05 21.03
N GLN A 146 9.12 -9.29 19.75
CA GLN A 146 10.03 -8.99 18.65
C GLN A 146 10.33 -7.49 18.54
N ILE A 147 9.35 -6.62 18.75
CA ILE A 147 9.55 -5.16 18.73
C ILE A 147 10.51 -4.72 19.87
N ALA A 148 10.46 -5.40 21.02
CA ALA A 148 11.33 -5.10 22.16
C ALA A 148 12.76 -5.62 21.98
N ASP A 149 13.00 -6.55 21.05
CA ASP A 149 14.35 -7.02 20.73
C ASP A 149 15.23 -5.86 20.22
N LYS A 150 16.46 -5.79 20.73
CA LYS A 150 17.38 -4.68 20.45
C LYS A 150 17.75 -4.58 18.97
N HIS A 151 17.90 -5.71 18.29
CA HIS A 151 18.25 -5.73 16.87
C HIS A 151 17.06 -5.27 16.03
N ILE A 152 15.87 -5.80 16.26
CA ILE A 152 14.64 -5.39 15.56
C ILE A 152 14.30 -3.93 15.83
N SER A 153 14.37 -3.46 17.08
CA SER A 153 14.15 -2.07 17.47
C SER A 153 15.08 -1.10 16.71
N LYS A 154 16.35 -1.48 16.51
CA LYS A 154 17.29 -0.70 15.70
C LYS A 154 16.87 -0.62 14.23
N LEU A 155 16.34 -1.71 13.66
CA LEU A 155 15.81 -1.71 12.29
C LEU A 155 14.58 -0.81 12.16
N ILE A 156 13.66 -0.88 13.14
CA ILE A 156 12.48 0.00 13.23
C ILE A 156 12.92 1.47 13.30
N ALA A 157 13.86 1.81 14.19
CA ALA A 157 14.37 3.16 14.34
C ALA A 157 15.02 3.69 13.04
N LYS A 158 15.77 2.84 12.33
CA LYS A 158 16.35 3.18 11.03
C LYS A 158 15.26 3.46 10.00
N LYS A 159 14.19 2.66 9.95
CA LYS A 159 13.06 2.92 9.04
C LYS A 159 12.30 4.18 9.42
N LEU A 160 12.00 4.41 10.70
CA LEU A 160 11.36 5.65 11.18
C LEU A 160 12.18 6.90 10.81
N ALA A 161 13.51 6.83 10.94
CA ALA A 161 14.37 7.91 10.49
C ALA A 161 14.22 8.20 8.99
N GLN A 162 14.03 7.17 8.14
CA GLN A 162 13.75 7.36 6.71
C GLN A 162 12.40 8.03 6.48
N TYR A 163 11.35 7.67 7.22
CA TYR A 163 10.06 8.36 7.16
C TYR A 163 10.20 9.85 7.53
N HIS A 164 10.95 10.16 8.59
CA HIS A 164 11.13 11.54 9.08
C HIS A 164 11.99 12.43 8.16
N LEU A 165 12.75 11.85 7.22
CA LEU A 165 13.52 12.63 6.25
C LEU A 165 12.67 13.15 5.08
N LEU A 166 11.42 12.70 4.95
CA LEU A 166 10.54 13.16 3.89
C LEU A 166 10.00 14.55 4.18
N LEU A 167 10.16 15.43 3.20
CA LEU A 167 9.64 16.79 3.26
C LEU A 167 8.12 16.76 3.11
N LEU A 168 7.43 17.20 4.17
CA LEU A 168 5.97 17.28 4.21
C LEU A 168 5.38 18.15 3.09
N GLU A 169 6.13 19.14 2.59
CA GLU A 169 5.76 19.98 1.45
C GLU A 169 5.40 19.14 0.20
N LYS A 170 6.07 18.00 -0.01
CA LYS A 170 5.78 17.08 -1.12
C LYS A 170 4.50 16.27 -0.94
N ILE A 171 4.01 16.18 0.30
CA ILE A 171 2.84 15.37 0.68
C ILE A 171 1.60 16.25 0.77
N THR A 172 1.72 17.42 1.41
CA THR A 172 0.60 18.34 1.66
C THR A 172 0.43 19.40 0.59
N ASN A 173 1.42 19.59 -0.30
CA ASN A 173 1.50 20.74 -1.22
C ASN A 173 1.46 22.11 -0.49
N GLU A 174 1.76 22.13 0.81
CA GLU A 174 1.81 23.35 1.62
C GLU A 174 3.25 23.84 1.78
N GLN A 175 3.48 25.14 1.63
CA GLN A 175 4.82 25.76 1.80
C GLN A 175 5.30 25.81 3.25
N ASN A 176 4.40 25.65 4.23
CA ASN A 176 4.71 25.64 5.66
C ASN A 176 3.78 24.65 6.37
N PRO A 177 4.04 23.33 6.25
CA PRO A 177 3.18 22.31 6.80
C PRO A 177 3.10 22.43 8.32
N LYS A 178 1.89 22.58 8.84
CA LYS A 178 1.64 22.69 10.28
C LYS A 178 1.55 21.30 10.91
N SER A 179 1.82 21.22 12.20
CA SER A 179 1.61 19.99 12.97
C SER A 179 0.12 19.62 12.95
N TYR A 180 -0.18 18.39 12.54
CA TYR A 180 -1.53 17.81 12.58
C TYR A 180 -1.93 17.39 14.01
N LEU A 181 -0.99 17.25 14.95
CA LEU A 181 -1.27 16.72 16.28
C LEU A 181 -2.27 17.60 17.06
N ILE A 182 -1.98 18.89 17.20
CA ILE A 182 -2.84 19.81 17.99
C ILE A 182 -4.23 19.99 17.37
N PRO A 183 -4.36 20.23 16.04
CA PRO A 183 -5.68 20.26 15.39
C PRO A 183 -6.48 18.97 15.58
N THR A 184 -5.83 17.82 15.41
CA THR A 184 -6.48 16.51 15.58
C THR A 184 -6.93 16.29 17.02
N MET A 185 -6.11 16.63 18.02
CA MET A 185 -6.50 16.56 19.43
C MET A 185 -7.71 17.45 19.74
N LYS A 186 -7.73 18.69 19.22
CA LYS A 186 -8.87 19.61 19.39
C LYS A 186 -10.14 19.06 18.74
N LYS A 187 -10.02 18.48 17.54
CA LYS A 187 -11.15 17.83 16.86
C LYS A 187 -11.75 16.70 17.69
N PHE A 188 -10.91 15.83 18.27
CA PHE A 188 -11.39 14.77 19.17
C PHE A 188 -12.08 15.33 20.40
N LEU A 189 -11.54 16.39 21.01
CA LEU A 189 -12.14 17.01 22.18
C LEU A 189 -13.52 17.61 21.88
N ASN A 190 -13.69 18.25 20.72
CA ASN A 190 -14.97 18.84 20.33
C ASN A 190 -16.04 17.77 20.10
N LEU A 191 -15.71 16.65 19.46
CA LEU A 191 -16.65 15.54 19.25
C LEU A 191 -17.18 14.96 20.56
N LEU A 192 -16.37 14.95 21.62
CA LEU A 192 -16.82 14.52 22.95
C LEU A 192 -17.77 15.52 23.63
N ASN A 193 -17.65 16.81 23.30
CA ASN A 193 -18.48 17.86 23.89
C ASN A 193 -19.83 18.04 23.17
N ASP A 194 -19.93 17.61 21.91
CA ASP A 194 -21.17 17.66 21.13
C ASP A 194 -22.17 16.53 21.51
N ASP A 195 -21.70 15.52 22.26
CA ASP A 195 -22.51 14.41 22.80
C ASP A 195 -23.07 14.68 24.22
N SER A 196 -22.97 15.93 24.72
CA SER A 196 -23.42 16.34 26.07
C SER A 196 -24.49 17.42 26.12
#